data_AF-A0A875RQC5-F1
#
_entry.id   AF-A0A875RQC5-F1
#
_cell.length_a   1.000
_cell.length_b   1.000
_cell.length_c   1.000
_cell.angle_alpha   90.00
_cell.angle_beta   90.00
_cell.angle_gamma   90.00
#
_symmetry.space_group_name_H-M   'P 1'
#
loop_
_entity.id
_entity.type
_entity.pdbx_description
1 polymer ?
#
loop_
_entity_poly.entity_id
_entity_poly.type
_entity_poly.pdbx_seq_one_letter_code
_entity_poly.pdbx_strand_id
1 'polypeptide(L)'
;MSSFLQSHFNSSAIPTIRSTRTFRRNPDLSPTKFQQDQQQDQQQQQQQAYYQQELHSASSIPGQRQVSSHKEIRQYAEQTLGSGSALAQAVKLPKGEDVNEWLAVHVVNFYNQLNMLYGTVTEFCSPSTCPRMIATQEYEYLWQDPMNRRKPPVSMSAPGYVEALMTWIQGFLDDDSVFPTKMGVPFPRQFPALVRTIMKRLFRVYAHMYCHHFDEINELGLQTHLNTSLKHFVLFCREFQLLSPKDYGPMDELVSRMLDDDGKSK
;
A
#
# COMPACT_ATOMS: atom_id res chain seq x y z
N MET A 1 5.49 -27.07 -5.24
CA MET A 1 6.06 -25.96 -4.46
C MET A 1 7.54 -25.64 -4.78
N SER A 2 8.24 -26.37 -5.66
CA SER A 2 9.66 -26.09 -5.98
C SER A 2 9.93 -25.41 -7.34
N SER A 3 8.89 -25.06 -8.11
CA SER A 3 9.05 -24.57 -9.51
C SER A 3 8.98 -23.05 -9.67
N PHE A 4 8.33 -22.31 -8.76
CA PHE A 4 8.09 -20.86 -8.89
C PHE A 4 9.34 -20.03 -8.57
N LEU A 5 10.15 -20.48 -7.60
CA LEU A 5 11.37 -19.78 -7.18
C LEU A 5 12.55 -19.95 -8.15
N GLN A 6 12.51 -20.99 -8.98
CA GLN A 6 13.64 -21.38 -9.82
C GLN A 6 13.64 -20.71 -11.20
N SER A 7 12.49 -20.21 -11.67
CA SER A 7 12.36 -19.56 -12.98
C SER A 7 12.65 -18.05 -12.97
N HIS A 8 12.53 -17.36 -11.82
CA HIS A 8 12.60 -15.88 -11.78
C HIS A 8 13.84 -15.29 -11.09
N PHE A 9 14.73 -16.10 -10.52
CA PHE A 9 15.85 -15.56 -9.71
C PHE A 9 17.24 -16.13 -10.04
N ASN A 10 17.44 -16.78 -11.19
CA ASN A 10 18.77 -17.26 -11.58
C ASN A 10 19.17 -16.86 -13.00
N SER A 11 19.89 -15.74 -13.15
CA SER A 11 20.94 -15.60 -14.16
C SER A 11 21.82 -14.37 -13.90
N SER A 12 22.95 -14.65 -13.26
CA SER A 12 24.17 -13.87 -13.35
C SER A 12 24.78 -14.05 -14.74
N ALA A 13 24.39 -13.26 -15.74
CA ALA A 13 25.16 -13.05 -16.96
C ALA A 13 24.55 -11.90 -17.78
N ILE A 14 25.34 -10.86 -18.01
CA ILE A 14 25.05 -9.81 -19.00
C ILE A 14 25.74 -10.20 -20.31
N PRO A 15 25.02 -10.50 -21.39
CA PRO A 15 25.58 -10.45 -22.73
C PRO A 15 25.21 -9.12 -23.40
N THR A 16 26.24 -8.30 -23.64
CA THR A 16 26.18 -7.08 -24.44
C THR A 16 25.88 -7.44 -25.90
N ILE A 17 24.79 -6.94 -26.47
CA ILE A 17 24.55 -6.97 -27.92
C ILE A 17 24.32 -5.56 -28.46
N ARG A 18 25.19 -5.17 -29.39
CA ARG A 18 25.14 -3.97 -30.23
C ARG A 18 23.86 -3.93 -31.06
N SER A 19 23.15 -2.81 -31.04
CA SER A 19 22.11 -2.51 -32.03
C SER A 19 22.50 -1.29 -32.85
N THR A 20 22.86 -1.53 -34.10
CA THR A 20 22.87 -0.53 -35.17
C THR A 20 21.44 -0.38 -35.68
N ARG A 21 20.79 0.76 -35.42
CA ARG A 21 19.72 1.29 -36.29
C ARG A 21 19.57 2.79 -36.10
N THR A 22 19.66 3.48 -37.23
CA THR A 22 19.64 4.93 -37.47
C THR A 22 18.32 5.57 -37.04
N PHE A 23 18.40 6.58 -36.15
CA PHE A 23 17.31 7.52 -35.89
C PHE A 23 17.29 8.61 -36.97
N ARG A 24 16.13 8.78 -37.65
CA ARG A 24 15.83 10.01 -38.39
C ARG A 24 15.41 11.09 -37.39
N ARG A 25 16.09 12.25 -37.44
CA ARG A 25 15.73 13.48 -36.72
C ARG A 25 14.52 14.14 -37.39
N ASN A 26 13.49 14.46 -36.61
CA ASN A 26 12.51 15.50 -36.96
C ASN A 26 13.00 16.84 -36.36
N PRO A 27 13.08 17.92 -37.15
CA PRO A 27 13.40 19.25 -36.64
C PRO A 27 12.11 20.09 -36.56
N ASP A 28 11.53 20.23 -35.38
CA ASP A 28 10.71 21.41 -35.07
C ASP A 28 10.65 21.64 -33.55
N LEU A 29 11.40 22.63 -33.09
CA LEU A 29 11.38 23.15 -31.72
C LEU A 29 11.11 24.65 -31.83
N SER A 30 9.84 25.03 -31.72
CA SER A 30 9.42 26.42 -31.61
C SER A 30 9.58 26.91 -30.15
N PRO A 31 10.20 28.08 -29.90
CA PRO A 31 10.68 28.52 -28.57
C PRO A 31 9.59 28.93 -27.58
N THR A 32 8.31 28.88 -27.95
CA THR A 32 7.18 29.42 -27.16
C THR A 32 6.60 28.46 -26.12
N LYS A 33 6.76 27.13 -26.26
CA LYS A 33 6.25 26.15 -25.26
C LYS A 33 7.13 26.05 -24.01
N PHE A 34 8.45 26.13 -24.17
CA PHE A 34 9.40 26.06 -23.05
C PHE A 34 9.27 27.21 -22.04
N GLN A 35 8.85 28.40 -22.50
CA GLN A 35 8.63 29.56 -21.62
C GLN A 35 7.30 29.49 -20.86
N GLN A 36 6.29 28.81 -21.41
CA GLN A 36 5.00 28.62 -20.73
C GLN A 36 5.06 27.55 -19.65
N ASP A 37 5.77 26.44 -19.90
CA ASP A 37 5.99 25.39 -18.89
C ASP A 37 6.82 25.91 -17.70
N GLN A 38 7.84 26.75 -17.95
CA GLN A 38 8.63 27.38 -16.88
C GLN A 38 7.85 28.39 -16.03
N GLN A 39 6.87 29.09 -16.61
CA GLN A 39 6.01 30.02 -15.86
C GLN A 39 4.97 29.29 -14.99
N GLN A 40 4.46 28.14 -15.44
CA GLN A 40 3.56 27.30 -14.65
C GLN A 40 4.31 26.65 -13.47
N ASP A 41 5.53 26.14 -13.68
CA ASP A 41 6.36 25.59 -12.60
C ASP A 41 6.70 26.64 -11.52
N GLN A 42 7.00 27.88 -11.92
CA GLN A 42 7.27 28.96 -10.97
C GLN A 42 6.04 29.38 -10.17
N GLN A 43 4.85 29.43 -10.78
CA GLN A 43 3.61 29.70 -10.05
C GLN A 43 3.26 28.57 -9.08
N GLN A 44 3.52 27.32 -9.45
CA GLN A 44 3.26 26.15 -8.60
C GLN A 44 4.22 26.10 -7.40
N GLN A 45 5.49 26.46 -7.59
CA GLN A 45 6.47 26.57 -6.50
C GLN A 45 6.19 27.76 -5.57
N GLN A 46 5.73 28.91 -6.08
CA GLN A 46 5.31 30.04 -5.23
C GLN A 46 4.07 29.70 -4.40
N GLN A 47 3.12 28.96 -4.97
CA GLN A 47 1.92 28.53 -4.26
C GLN A 47 2.27 27.50 -3.16
N GLN A 48 3.20 26.57 -3.43
CA GLN A 48 3.72 25.64 -2.41
C GLN A 48 4.47 26.35 -1.28
N ALA A 49 5.27 27.38 -1.59
CA ALA A 49 5.97 28.17 -0.58
C ALA A 49 5.01 28.95 0.34
N TYR A 50 3.93 29.51 -0.22
CA TYR A 50 2.88 30.19 0.54
C TYR A 50 2.17 29.24 1.51
N TYR A 51 1.82 28.03 1.04
CA TYR A 51 1.21 26.99 1.90
C TYR A 51 2.17 26.51 3.01
N GLN A 52 3.47 26.40 2.75
CA GLN A 52 4.47 26.09 3.78
C GLN A 52 4.63 27.20 4.82
N GLN A 53 4.39 28.46 4.44
CA GLN A 53 4.54 29.60 5.34
C GLN A 53 3.33 29.76 6.28
N GLU A 54 2.09 29.52 5.81
CA GLU A 54 0.89 29.53 6.68
C GLU A 54 0.89 28.40 7.73
N LEU A 55 1.56 27.27 7.47
CA LEU A 55 1.68 26.15 8.40
C LEU A 55 2.56 26.45 9.63
N HIS A 56 3.58 27.30 9.48
CA HIS A 56 4.49 27.63 10.59
C HIS A 56 3.92 28.67 11.56
N SER A 57 2.90 29.45 11.14
CA SER A 57 2.28 30.49 11.97
C SER A 57 1.23 29.98 12.98
N ALA A 58 0.83 28.70 12.94
CA ALA A 58 -0.30 28.20 13.72
C ALA A 58 0.04 27.62 15.11
N SER A 59 1.29 27.76 15.59
CA SER A 59 1.73 27.07 16.82
C SER A 59 2.34 28.01 17.85
N SER A 60 1.48 28.66 18.65
CA SER A 60 1.91 29.22 19.94
C SER A 60 0.76 29.34 20.95
N ILE A 61 0.44 28.22 21.63
CA ILE A 61 -0.19 28.24 22.97
C ILE A 61 0.48 27.15 23.83
N PRO A 62 1.20 27.48 24.91
CA PRO A 62 1.82 26.47 25.77
C PRO A 62 0.86 25.97 26.86
N GLY A 63 0.65 24.65 26.96
CA GLY A 63 0.04 24.05 28.16
C GLY A 63 -0.72 22.73 28.01
N GLN A 64 -0.96 22.21 26.81
CA GLN A 64 -1.63 20.90 26.62
C GLN A 64 -0.69 19.92 25.93
N ARG A 65 -0.71 18.64 26.36
CA ARG A 65 -0.05 17.54 25.63
C ARG A 65 -0.48 17.62 24.17
N GLN A 66 0.45 17.96 23.28
CA GLN A 66 0.19 18.01 21.85
C GLN A 66 -0.05 16.57 21.37
N VAL A 67 -1.31 16.28 21.05
CA VAL A 67 -1.64 15.19 20.13
C VAL A 67 -1.38 15.76 18.74
N SER A 68 -0.48 15.16 17.98
CA SER A 68 -0.16 15.62 16.61
C SER A 68 -1.38 15.42 15.72
N SER A 69 -1.59 16.33 14.75
CA SER A 69 -2.70 16.18 13.81
C SER A 69 -2.47 14.97 12.89
N HIS A 70 -3.54 14.27 12.48
CA HIS A 70 -3.49 13.21 11.47
C HIS A 70 -2.63 13.55 10.23
N LYS A 71 -2.63 14.82 9.80
CA LYS A 71 -1.83 15.28 8.66
C LYS A 71 -0.32 15.25 8.95
N GLU A 72 0.08 15.60 10.17
CA GLU A 72 1.49 15.62 10.60
C GLU A 72 2.02 14.19 10.74
N ILE A 73 1.20 13.30 11.30
CA ILE A 73 1.50 11.87 11.44
C ILE A 73 1.70 11.22 10.06
N ARG A 74 0.83 11.56 9.10
CA ARG A 74 0.94 11.06 7.71
C ARG A 74 2.23 11.52 7.03
N GLN A 75 2.60 12.79 7.17
CA GLN A 75 3.84 13.33 6.57
C GLN A 75 5.09 12.65 7.14
N TYR A 76 5.11 12.35 8.44
CA TYR A 76 6.22 11.64 9.07
C TYR A 76 6.42 10.22 8.50
N ALA A 77 5.32 9.49 8.28
CA ALA A 77 5.37 8.15 7.67
C ALA A 77 5.88 8.19 6.22
N GLU A 78 5.47 9.21 5.44
CA GLU A 78 5.86 9.38 4.04
C GLU A 78 7.36 9.78 3.88
N GLN A 79 7.91 10.56 4.81
CA GLN A 79 9.32 11.03 4.76
C GLN A 79 10.35 9.93 5.06
N THR A 80 9.94 8.79 5.63
CA THR A 80 10.87 7.73 6.08
C THR A 80 11.03 6.59 5.05
N LEU A 81 10.47 6.70 3.84
CA LEU A 81 10.42 5.61 2.85
C LEU A 81 11.70 5.43 1.97
N GLY A 82 12.88 5.89 2.41
CA GLY A 82 14.08 6.00 1.57
C GLY A 82 15.10 4.84 1.57
N SER A 83 15.00 3.85 2.47
CA SER A 83 15.92 2.69 2.51
C SER A 83 15.30 1.48 3.23
N GLY A 84 15.83 0.27 3.01
CA GLY A 84 15.29 -0.97 3.59
C GLY A 84 15.20 -0.94 5.13
N SER A 85 16.19 -0.35 5.80
CA SER A 85 16.18 -0.12 7.25
C SER A 85 15.27 1.04 7.68
N ALA A 86 14.97 1.99 6.79
CA ALA A 86 14.09 3.10 7.06
C ALA A 86 12.62 2.65 7.14
N LEU A 87 12.19 1.69 6.32
CA LEU A 87 10.83 1.12 6.40
C LEU A 87 10.54 0.48 7.77
N ALA A 88 11.48 -0.27 8.33
CA ALA A 88 11.32 -0.88 9.65
C ALA A 88 11.26 0.15 10.79
N GLN A 89 11.84 1.34 10.61
CA GLN A 89 11.69 2.44 11.57
C GLN A 89 10.42 3.24 11.32
N ALA A 90 10.01 3.38 10.05
CA ALA A 90 8.82 4.11 9.63
C ALA A 90 7.53 3.55 10.22
N VAL A 91 7.48 2.25 10.53
CA VAL A 91 6.29 1.59 11.09
C VAL A 91 6.17 1.73 12.61
N LYS A 92 7.22 2.15 13.32
CA LYS A 92 7.20 2.21 14.78
C LYS A 92 6.30 3.33 15.28
N LEU A 93 5.55 3.04 16.33
CA LEU A 93 4.73 4.04 17.01
C LEU A 93 5.63 5.21 17.50
N PRO A 94 5.39 6.45 17.06
CA PRO A 94 6.13 7.60 17.56
C PRO A 94 5.89 7.80 19.06
N LYS A 95 6.90 8.33 19.76
CA LYS A 95 6.81 8.53 21.22
C LYS A 95 5.71 9.52 21.56
N GLY A 96 4.75 9.07 22.37
CA GLY A 96 3.66 9.92 22.88
C GLY A 96 2.40 9.91 22.01
N GLU A 97 2.42 9.22 20.87
CA GLU A 97 1.25 9.09 20.01
C GLU A 97 0.29 7.98 20.47
N ASP A 98 -0.98 8.14 20.12
CA ASP A 98 -1.99 7.11 20.36
C ASP A 98 -1.87 5.97 19.34
N VAL A 99 -2.03 4.74 19.82
CA VAL A 99 -1.89 3.55 18.99
C VAL A 99 -3.01 3.44 17.94
N ASN A 100 -4.25 3.83 18.27
CA ASN A 100 -5.36 3.74 17.32
C ASN A 100 -5.25 4.82 16.25
N GLU A 101 -4.77 6.01 16.61
CA GLU A 101 -4.42 7.06 15.64
C GLU A 101 -3.40 6.55 14.62
N TRP A 102 -2.33 5.94 15.12
CA TRP A 102 -1.27 5.39 14.27
C TRP A 102 -1.77 4.25 13.38
N LEU A 103 -2.59 3.34 13.92
CA LEU A 103 -3.26 2.29 13.16
C LEU A 103 -4.18 2.87 12.09
N ALA A 104 -4.97 3.90 12.40
CA ALA A 104 -5.91 4.52 11.47
C ALA A 104 -5.19 5.11 10.25
N VAL A 105 -4.13 5.89 10.49
CA VAL A 105 -3.32 6.49 9.41
C VAL A 105 -2.74 5.42 8.49
N HIS A 106 -2.23 4.32 9.05
CA HIS A 106 -1.65 3.24 8.26
C HIS A 106 -2.69 2.44 7.49
N VAL A 107 -3.85 2.15 8.10
CA VAL A 107 -4.94 1.45 7.41
C VAL A 107 -5.41 2.24 6.19
N VAL A 108 -5.61 3.55 6.32
CA VAL A 108 -5.99 4.42 5.19
C VAL A 108 -4.89 4.42 4.12
N ASN A 109 -3.62 4.49 4.51
CA ASN A 109 -2.50 4.48 3.57
C ASN A 109 -2.43 3.15 2.79
N PHE A 110 -2.48 2.01 3.48
CA PHE A 110 -2.44 0.69 2.84
C PHE A 110 -3.65 0.43 1.96
N TYR A 111 -4.85 0.89 2.37
CA TYR A 111 -6.04 0.84 1.54
C TYR A 111 -5.82 1.58 0.22
N ASN A 112 -5.39 2.85 0.28
CA ASN A 112 -5.18 3.67 -0.91
C ASN A 112 -4.08 3.11 -1.81
N GLN A 113 -2.94 2.71 -1.24
CA GLN A 113 -1.83 2.11 -2.00
C GLN A 113 -2.25 0.83 -2.70
N LEU A 114 -2.95 -0.06 -2.00
CA LEU A 114 -3.40 -1.33 -2.57
C LEU A 114 -4.49 -1.12 -3.62
N ASN A 115 -5.40 -0.17 -3.41
CA ASN A 115 -6.43 0.19 -4.40
C ASN A 115 -5.80 0.72 -5.70
N MET A 116 -4.76 1.57 -5.59
CA MET A 116 -4.01 2.05 -6.74
C MET A 116 -3.24 0.92 -7.44
N LEU A 117 -2.54 0.05 -6.71
CA LEU A 117 -1.83 -1.09 -7.27
C LEU A 117 -2.79 -2.05 -7.98
N TYR A 118 -3.88 -2.44 -7.34
CA TYR A 118 -4.88 -3.32 -7.93
C TYR A 118 -5.53 -2.68 -9.17
N GLY A 119 -5.73 -1.36 -9.15
CA GLY A 119 -6.19 -0.57 -10.31
C GLY A 119 -5.43 -0.88 -11.60
N THR A 120 -4.13 -1.12 -11.51
CA THR A 120 -3.25 -1.42 -12.66
C THR A 120 -3.47 -2.79 -13.29
N VAL A 121 -4.12 -3.72 -12.57
CA VAL A 121 -4.39 -5.08 -13.06
C VAL A 121 -5.87 -5.38 -13.28
N THR A 122 -6.74 -4.39 -13.08
CA THR A 122 -8.21 -4.57 -13.20
C THR A 122 -8.65 -5.05 -14.58
N GLU A 123 -7.95 -4.65 -15.65
CA GLU A 123 -8.25 -5.10 -17.02
C GLU A 123 -7.90 -6.57 -17.27
N PHE A 124 -6.97 -7.14 -16.48
CA PHE A 124 -6.54 -8.54 -16.57
C PHE A 124 -7.28 -9.45 -15.57
N CYS A 125 -7.87 -8.88 -14.51
CA CYS A 125 -8.59 -9.58 -13.47
C CYS A 125 -10.11 -9.56 -13.72
N SER A 126 -10.64 -10.62 -14.32
CA SER A 126 -12.05 -10.75 -14.71
C SER A 126 -12.71 -11.99 -14.10
N PRO A 127 -14.05 -12.09 -14.04
CA PRO A 127 -14.72 -13.33 -13.63
C PRO A 127 -14.37 -14.54 -14.51
N SER A 128 -13.92 -14.33 -15.74
CA SER A 128 -13.46 -15.40 -16.63
C SER A 128 -12.02 -15.83 -16.36
N THR A 129 -11.11 -14.90 -16.10
CA THR A 129 -9.68 -15.20 -15.82
C THR A 129 -9.48 -15.65 -14.38
N CYS A 130 -10.23 -15.06 -13.45
CA CYS A 130 -10.15 -15.29 -12.02
C CYS A 130 -11.55 -15.60 -11.44
N PRO A 131 -12.15 -16.77 -11.77
CA PRO A 131 -13.51 -17.14 -11.36
C PRO A 131 -13.65 -17.37 -9.86
N ARG A 132 -12.54 -17.54 -9.14
CA ARG A 132 -12.48 -17.69 -7.68
C ARG A 132 -11.39 -16.79 -7.11
N MET A 133 -11.63 -16.19 -5.95
CA MET A 133 -10.61 -15.45 -5.20
C MET A 133 -9.66 -16.44 -4.53
N ILE A 134 -8.55 -16.74 -5.19
CA ILE A 134 -7.55 -17.72 -4.72
C ILE A 134 -6.15 -17.09 -4.65
N ALA A 135 -5.30 -17.64 -3.78
CA ALA A 135 -3.85 -17.45 -3.85
C ALA A 135 -3.17 -18.63 -4.57
N THR A 136 -3.69 -19.84 -4.41
CA THR A 136 -3.25 -21.03 -5.15
C THR A 136 -4.46 -21.92 -5.43
N GLN A 137 -4.31 -22.96 -6.25
CA GLN A 137 -5.41 -23.89 -6.54
C GLN A 137 -5.98 -24.57 -5.27
N GLU A 138 -5.16 -24.69 -4.23
CA GLU A 138 -5.50 -25.31 -2.94
C GLU A 138 -5.93 -24.29 -1.88
N TYR A 139 -5.76 -22.98 -2.14
CA TYR A 139 -6.00 -21.92 -1.17
C TYR A 139 -7.00 -20.89 -1.70
N GLU A 140 -8.26 -21.04 -1.28
CA GLU A 140 -9.38 -20.17 -1.65
C GLU A 140 -9.82 -19.26 -0.50
N TYR A 141 -10.02 -17.98 -0.82
CA TYR A 141 -10.57 -16.99 0.10
C TYR A 141 -12.07 -16.84 -0.12
N LEU A 142 -12.85 -17.44 0.79
CA LEU A 142 -14.30 -17.26 0.78
C LEU A 142 -14.69 -15.88 1.33
N TRP A 143 -15.69 -15.27 0.70
CA TRP A 143 -16.28 -14.02 1.17
C TRP A 143 -17.34 -14.30 2.23
N GLN A 144 -17.25 -13.62 3.37
CA GLN A 144 -18.32 -13.59 4.36
C GLN A 144 -18.79 -12.16 4.51
N ASP A 145 -20.07 -11.94 4.24
CA ASP A 145 -20.75 -10.66 4.40
C ASP A 145 -20.62 -10.18 5.85
N PRO A 146 -19.92 -9.06 6.09
CA PRO A 146 -19.71 -8.54 7.44
C PRO A 146 -21.00 -8.03 8.09
N MET A 147 -21.98 -7.58 7.29
CA MET A 147 -23.30 -7.12 7.75
C MET A 147 -24.22 -8.30 8.07
N ASN A 148 -23.94 -9.49 7.53
CA ASN A 148 -24.72 -10.68 7.77
C ASN A 148 -23.86 -11.92 8.06
N ARG A 149 -23.23 -11.93 9.24
CA ARG A 149 -22.39 -13.06 9.71
C ARG A 149 -23.13 -14.40 9.85
N ARG A 150 -24.46 -14.40 9.79
CA ARG A 150 -25.27 -15.64 9.80
C ARG A 150 -25.25 -16.36 8.45
N LYS A 151 -24.94 -15.66 7.36
CA LYS A 151 -24.76 -16.29 6.06
C LYS A 151 -23.42 -17.05 6.02
N PRO A 152 -23.40 -18.27 5.45
CA PRO A 152 -22.15 -19.00 5.29
C PRO A 152 -21.21 -18.23 4.34
N PRO A 153 -19.88 -18.37 4.50
CA PRO A 153 -18.94 -17.85 3.53
C PRO A 153 -19.20 -18.43 2.14
N VAL A 154 -19.11 -17.60 1.11
CA VAL A 154 -19.40 -17.96 -0.29
C VAL A 154 -18.16 -17.80 -1.16
N SER A 155 -18.06 -18.69 -2.16
CA SER A 155 -17.09 -18.52 -3.25
C SER A 155 -17.55 -17.42 -4.20
N MET A 156 -16.61 -16.63 -4.70
CA MET A 156 -16.86 -15.59 -5.69
C MET A 156 -15.59 -15.30 -6.49
N SER A 157 -15.74 -14.65 -7.64
CA SER A 157 -14.62 -14.22 -8.49
C SER A 157 -13.69 -13.28 -7.74
N ALA A 158 -12.40 -13.31 -8.11
CA ALA A 158 -11.41 -12.40 -7.54
C ALA A 158 -11.80 -10.91 -7.68
N PRO A 159 -12.20 -10.41 -8.86
CA PRO A 159 -12.61 -9.00 -8.97
C PRO A 159 -13.85 -8.69 -8.13
N GLY A 160 -14.83 -9.60 -8.06
CA GLY A 160 -16.01 -9.41 -7.21
C GLY A 160 -15.67 -9.39 -5.71
N TYR A 161 -14.69 -10.19 -5.30
CA TYR A 161 -14.16 -10.17 -3.93
C TYR A 161 -13.49 -8.85 -3.61
N VAL A 162 -12.61 -8.36 -4.49
CA VAL A 162 -11.88 -7.10 -4.28
C VAL A 162 -12.86 -5.92 -4.24
N GLU A 163 -13.84 -5.87 -5.14
CA GLU A 163 -14.88 -4.84 -5.13
C GLU A 163 -15.68 -4.82 -3.82
N ALA A 164 -16.16 -5.99 -3.38
CA ALA A 164 -16.88 -6.13 -2.13
C ALA A 164 -16.01 -5.74 -0.92
N LEU A 165 -14.72 -6.10 -0.95
CA LEU A 165 -13.75 -5.73 0.07
C LEU A 165 -13.53 -4.21 0.14
N MET A 166 -13.26 -3.57 -1.00
CA MET A 166 -12.96 -2.14 -1.03
C MET A 166 -14.18 -1.33 -0.60
N THR A 167 -15.37 -1.70 -1.06
CA THR A 167 -16.65 -1.09 -0.62
C THR A 167 -16.86 -1.23 0.89
N TRP A 168 -16.59 -2.42 1.42
CA TRP A 168 -16.74 -2.68 2.85
C TRP A 168 -15.76 -1.87 3.71
N ILE A 169 -14.50 -1.72 3.28
CA ILE A 169 -13.52 -0.91 4.00
C ILE A 169 -13.89 0.57 3.93
N GLN A 170 -14.24 1.07 2.74
CA GLN A 170 -14.60 2.47 2.52
C GLN A 170 -15.75 2.91 3.44
N GLY A 171 -16.75 2.05 3.63
CA GLY A 171 -17.87 2.33 4.55
C GLY A 171 -17.45 2.59 6.00
N PHE A 172 -16.30 2.10 6.48
CA PHE A 172 -15.76 2.49 7.79
C PHE A 172 -14.90 3.73 7.73
N LEU A 173 -14.13 3.91 6.64
CA LEU A 173 -13.26 5.08 6.48
C LEU A 173 -14.08 6.37 6.39
N ASP A 174 -15.30 6.28 5.86
CA ASP A 174 -16.26 7.40 5.76
C ASP A 174 -17.11 7.58 7.03
N ASP A 175 -17.07 6.65 7.98
CA ASP A 175 -17.85 6.69 9.22
C ASP A 175 -17.03 7.34 10.34
N ASP A 176 -17.31 8.62 10.62
CA ASP A 176 -16.70 9.42 11.70
C ASP A 176 -16.85 8.77 13.10
N SER A 177 -17.79 7.83 13.29
CA SER A 177 -17.92 7.08 14.55
C SER A 177 -16.94 5.92 14.69
N VAL A 178 -16.33 5.49 13.57
CA VAL A 178 -15.37 4.40 13.50
C VAL A 178 -13.96 4.89 13.23
N PHE A 179 -13.81 5.85 12.31
CA PHE A 179 -12.58 6.57 12.01
C PHE A 179 -12.78 8.07 12.31
N PRO A 180 -12.69 8.50 13.58
CA PRO A 180 -12.93 9.88 13.95
C PRO A 180 -11.94 10.82 13.28
N THR A 181 -12.45 11.89 12.66
CA THR A 181 -11.62 12.93 12.02
C THR A 181 -11.39 14.15 12.94
N LYS A 182 -12.12 14.24 14.04
CA LYS A 182 -12.11 15.37 14.98
C LYS A 182 -11.24 15.06 16.19
N MET A 183 -10.36 16.00 16.53
CA MET A 183 -9.49 15.91 17.71
C MET A 183 -10.32 15.70 18.99
N GLY A 184 -9.87 14.77 19.82
CA GLY A 184 -10.49 14.47 21.12
C GLY A 184 -11.69 13.52 21.08
N VAL A 185 -12.12 13.07 19.91
CA VAL A 185 -13.12 11.99 19.77
C VAL A 185 -12.41 10.64 19.86
N PRO A 186 -12.73 9.77 20.85
CA PRO A 186 -12.05 8.49 20.99
C PRO A 186 -12.52 7.46 19.95
N PHE A 187 -11.61 6.59 19.52
CA PHE A 187 -11.96 5.41 18.71
C PHE A 187 -12.91 4.46 19.46
N PRO A 188 -13.78 3.73 18.72
CA PRO A 188 -14.65 2.75 19.34
C PRO A 188 -13.84 1.57 19.92
N ARG A 189 -14.36 0.94 20.97
CA ARG A 189 -13.68 -0.16 21.68
C ARG A 189 -13.30 -1.34 20.75
N GLN A 190 -14.11 -1.59 19.72
CA GLN A 190 -13.89 -2.65 18.74
C GLN A 190 -12.86 -2.30 17.65
N PHE A 191 -12.33 -1.07 17.62
CA PHE A 191 -11.45 -0.60 16.55
C PHE A 191 -10.23 -1.49 16.30
N PRO A 192 -9.46 -1.94 17.31
CA PRO A 192 -8.30 -2.82 17.06
C PRO A 192 -8.69 -4.17 16.43
N ALA A 193 -9.86 -4.71 16.78
CA ALA A 193 -10.35 -5.94 16.18
C ALA A 193 -10.80 -5.74 14.73
N LEU A 194 -11.40 -4.58 14.44
CA LEU A 194 -11.74 -4.18 13.08
C LEU A 194 -10.48 -4.01 12.22
N VAL A 195 -9.47 -3.28 12.71
CA VAL A 195 -8.18 -3.09 12.01
C VAL A 195 -7.55 -4.43 11.65
N ARG A 196 -7.46 -5.37 12.60
CA ARG A 196 -6.96 -6.74 12.31
C ARG A 196 -7.74 -7.42 11.19
N THR A 197 -9.07 -7.25 11.16
CA THR A 197 -9.92 -7.84 10.11
C THR A 197 -9.67 -7.17 8.75
N ILE A 198 -9.56 -5.85 8.71
CA ILE A 198 -9.25 -5.07 7.51
C ILE A 198 -7.89 -5.51 6.94
N MET A 199 -6.85 -5.49 7.76
CA MET A 199 -5.49 -5.85 7.35
C MET A 199 -5.43 -7.30 6.82
N LYS A 200 -6.05 -8.25 7.52
CA LYS A 200 -6.13 -9.64 7.06
C LYS A 200 -6.80 -9.79 5.70
N ARG A 201 -7.81 -8.97 5.39
CA ARG A 201 -8.49 -9.01 4.09
C ARG A 201 -7.71 -8.29 3.00
N LEU A 202 -7.10 -7.14 3.29
CA LEU A 202 -6.19 -6.44 2.37
C LEU A 202 -5.03 -7.33 1.92
N PHE A 203 -4.44 -8.10 2.85
CA PHE A 203 -3.38 -9.06 2.51
C PHE A 203 -3.78 -10.06 1.41
N ARG A 204 -5.06 -10.45 1.34
CA ARG A 204 -5.55 -11.40 0.33
C ARG A 204 -5.45 -10.83 -1.09
N VAL A 205 -5.59 -9.51 -1.23
CA VAL A 205 -5.42 -8.82 -2.52
C VAL A 205 -3.96 -8.83 -2.93
N TYR A 206 -3.03 -8.57 -2.00
CA TYR A 206 -1.59 -8.75 -2.27
C TYR A 206 -1.28 -10.17 -2.71
N ALA A 207 -1.72 -11.18 -1.95
CA ALA A 207 -1.48 -12.58 -2.27
C ALA A 207 -2.01 -12.94 -3.68
N HIS A 208 -3.23 -12.48 -4.01
CA HIS A 208 -3.80 -12.71 -5.33
C HIS A 208 -2.96 -12.05 -6.44
N MET A 209 -2.57 -10.79 -6.28
CA MET A 209 -1.73 -10.10 -7.28
C MET A 209 -0.39 -10.79 -7.50
N TYR A 210 0.29 -11.24 -6.44
CA TYR A 210 1.56 -11.97 -6.57
C TYR A 210 1.41 -13.33 -7.25
N CYS A 211 0.33 -14.05 -6.98
CA CYS A 211 0.17 -15.41 -7.48
C CYS A 211 -0.46 -15.48 -8.88
N HIS A 212 -1.20 -14.45 -9.29
CA HIS A 212 -2.00 -14.48 -10.53
C HIS A 212 -1.74 -13.33 -11.49
N HIS A 213 -1.16 -12.22 -11.03
CA HIS A 213 -0.99 -11.02 -11.85
C HIS A 213 0.44 -10.44 -11.80
N PHE A 214 1.41 -11.22 -11.33
CA PHE A 214 2.78 -10.72 -11.17
C PHE A 214 3.46 -10.48 -12.51
N ASP A 215 3.16 -11.30 -13.53
CA ASP A 215 3.72 -11.15 -14.87
C ASP A 215 3.27 -9.82 -15.49
N GLU A 216 1.97 -9.49 -15.42
CA GLU A 216 1.44 -8.21 -15.88
C GLU A 216 2.03 -7.03 -15.09
N ILE A 217 2.13 -7.15 -13.77
CA ILE A 217 2.77 -6.12 -12.91
C ILE A 217 4.24 -5.91 -13.29
N ASN A 218 4.96 -6.98 -13.63
CA ASN A 218 6.36 -6.92 -14.03
C ASN A 218 6.51 -6.31 -15.44
N GLU A 219 5.62 -6.64 -16.38
CA GLU A 219 5.59 -6.04 -17.71
C GLU A 219 5.30 -4.53 -17.66
N LEU A 220 4.48 -4.08 -16.70
CA LEU A 220 4.21 -2.66 -16.43
C LEU A 220 5.35 -1.97 -15.68
N GLY A 221 6.39 -2.68 -15.24
CA GLY A 221 7.50 -2.12 -14.46
C GLY A 221 7.14 -1.74 -13.02
N LEU A 222 6.06 -2.34 -12.47
CA LEU A 222 5.51 -2.01 -11.15
C LEU A 222 5.91 -2.97 -10.03
N GLN A 223 6.70 -4.00 -10.33
CA GLN A 223 7.15 -5.02 -9.37
C GLN A 223 7.86 -4.43 -8.15
N THR A 224 8.64 -3.36 -8.33
CA THR A 224 9.31 -2.66 -7.22
C THR A 224 8.30 -1.97 -6.31
N HIS A 225 7.25 -1.35 -6.87
CA HIS A 225 6.19 -0.70 -6.10
C HIS A 225 5.39 -1.73 -5.31
N LEU A 226 5.03 -2.85 -5.94
CA LEU A 226 4.38 -3.97 -5.28
C LEU A 226 5.22 -4.52 -4.11
N ASN A 227 6.51 -4.78 -4.34
CA ASN A 227 7.43 -5.32 -3.34
C ASN A 227 7.62 -4.37 -2.15
N THR A 228 7.84 -3.08 -2.40
CA THR A 228 7.97 -2.07 -1.34
C THR A 228 6.68 -1.93 -0.53
N SER A 229 5.52 -1.90 -1.22
CA SER A 229 4.21 -1.82 -0.59
C SER A 229 3.93 -3.03 0.30
N LEU A 230 4.18 -4.25 -0.20
CA LEU A 230 4.01 -5.47 0.60
C LEU A 230 4.99 -5.50 1.76
N LYS A 231 6.27 -5.16 1.56
CA LYS A 231 7.27 -5.12 2.63
C LYS A 231 6.86 -4.17 3.75
N HIS A 232 6.43 -2.96 3.41
CA HIS A 232 5.90 -2.00 4.38
C HIS A 232 4.69 -2.56 5.13
N PHE A 233 3.75 -3.16 4.40
CA PHE A 233 2.56 -3.78 4.97
C PHE A 233 2.88 -4.88 5.99
N VAL A 234 3.78 -5.82 5.66
CA VAL A 234 4.10 -6.94 6.56
C VAL A 234 4.97 -6.51 7.74
N LEU A 235 5.82 -5.50 7.58
CA LEU A 235 6.55 -4.88 8.68
C LEU A 235 5.60 -4.25 9.69
N PHE A 236 4.60 -3.51 9.21
CA PHE A 236 3.57 -2.91 10.06
C PHE A 236 2.72 -3.99 10.75
N CYS A 237 2.33 -5.04 10.02
CA CYS A 237 1.59 -6.16 10.60
C CYS A 237 2.39 -6.90 11.68
N ARG A 238 3.71 -7.02 11.52
CA ARG A 238 4.61 -7.60 12.53
C ARG A 238 4.71 -6.72 13.77
N GLU A 239 4.89 -5.41 13.59
CA GLU A 239 5.04 -4.44 14.69
C GLU A 239 3.82 -4.41 15.62
N PHE A 240 2.60 -4.47 15.06
CA PHE A 240 1.34 -4.40 15.82
C PHE A 240 0.61 -5.75 15.93
N GLN A 241 1.27 -6.85 15.56
CA GLN A 241 0.73 -8.23 15.61
C GLN A 241 -0.67 -8.35 14.98
N LEU A 242 -0.83 -7.77 13.78
CA LEU A 242 -2.11 -7.68 13.09
C LEU A 242 -2.47 -8.98 12.34
N LEU A 243 -1.44 -9.69 11.89
CA LEU A 243 -1.53 -10.98 11.19
C LEU A 243 -0.73 -12.04 11.94
N SER A 244 -1.21 -13.28 11.87
CA SER A 244 -0.49 -14.46 12.37
C SER A 244 0.16 -15.23 11.20
N PRO A 245 1.18 -16.07 11.43
CA PRO A 245 1.87 -16.79 10.34
C PRO A 245 0.92 -17.59 9.42
N LYS A 246 -0.10 -18.24 10.00
CA LYS A 246 -1.14 -18.96 9.25
C LYS A 246 -1.97 -18.07 8.30
N ASP A 247 -1.99 -16.75 8.53
CA ASP A 247 -2.72 -15.80 7.70
C ASP A 247 -1.96 -15.50 6.40
N TYR A 248 -0.64 -15.72 6.36
CA TYR A 248 0.17 -15.55 5.15
C TYR A 248 -0.02 -16.70 4.15
N GLY A 249 -0.40 -17.89 4.62
CA GLY A 249 -0.76 -19.02 3.76
C GLY A 249 0.34 -19.33 2.74
N PRO A 250 0.04 -19.40 1.42
CA PRO A 250 1.04 -19.68 0.39
C PRO A 250 2.18 -18.66 0.26
N MET A 251 1.99 -17.45 0.82
CA MET A 251 2.94 -16.35 0.75
C MET A 251 3.92 -16.32 1.92
N ASP A 252 3.81 -17.24 2.89
CA ASP A 252 4.59 -17.25 4.14
C ASP A 252 6.11 -17.22 3.91
N GLU A 253 6.60 -17.98 2.93
CA GLU A 253 8.03 -18.00 2.59
C GLU A 253 8.50 -16.64 2.02
N LEU A 254 7.71 -16.01 1.13
CA LEU A 254 8.05 -14.69 0.59
C LEU A 254 8.09 -13.65 1.70
N VAL A 255 7.05 -13.63 2.54
CA VAL A 255 6.94 -12.71 3.66
C VAL A 255 8.10 -12.90 4.63
N SER A 256 8.47 -14.14 4.95
CA SER A 256 9.60 -14.43 5.83
C SER A 256 10.91 -13.83 5.29
N ARG A 257 11.19 -14.01 3.99
CA ARG A 257 12.38 -13.41 3.36
C ARG A 257 12.36 -11.89 3.41
N MET A 258 11.22 -11.26 3.11
CA MET A 258 11.07 -9.79 3.19
C MET A 258 11.34 -9.25 4.59
N LEU A 259 10.97 -10.02 5.61
CA LEU A 259 11.15 -9.67 7.03
C LEU A 259 12.57 -9.94 7.55
N ASP A 260 13.27 -10.92 6.97
CA ASP A 260 14.65 -11.32 7.31
C ASP A 260 15.72 -10.40 6.70
N ASP A 261 15.44 -9.80 5.53
CA ASP A 261 16.37 -8.87 4.87
C ASP A 261 16.72 -7.63 5.73
N ASP A 262 15.91 -7.30 6.74
CA ASP A 262 16.18 -6.20 7.67
C ASP A 262 17.08 -6.62 8.87
N GLY A 263 17.32 -7.93 9.05
CA GLY A 263 18.12 -8.48 10.15
C GLY A 263 19.62 -8.58 9.87
N LYS A 264 20.05 -8.44 8.61
CA LYS A 264 21.44 -8.67 8.17
C LYS A 264 22.32 -7.42 8.06
N SER A 265 21.86 -6.26 8.50
CA SER A 265 22.69 -5.03 8.56
C SER A 265 23.31 -4.75 9.94
N LYS A 266 23.68 -5.79 10.70
CA LYS A 266 24.49 -5.65 11.91
C LYS A 266 25.96 -5.96 11.64
#